data_AF-A0A6F8PTU3-F1
#
_entry.id   AF-A0A6F8PTU3-F1
#
_cell.length_a   1.000
_cell.length_b   1.000
_cell.length_c   1.000
_cell.angle_alpha   90.00
_cell.angle_beta   90.00
_cell.angle_gamma   90.00
#
_symmetry.space_group_name_H-M   'P 1'
#
loop_
_entity.id
_entity.type
_entity.pdbx_description
1 polymer ?
#
loop_
_entity_poly.entity_id
_entity_poly.type
_entity_poly.pdbx_seq_one_letter_code
_entity_poly.pdbx_strand_id
1 'polypeptide(L)' 'MEHREYLPDFVAEFEDRILMVETKARNEMTDAIVLAKKEAAEKWCQQASEHALKHGAKAWVYKLIAHDQVQEQMAVLDF' A
#
# COMPACT_ATOMS: atom_id res chain seq x y z
N MET A 1 21.27 11.80 -10.27
CA MET A 1 20.71 11.12 -9.08
C MET A 1 19.80 10.04 -9.61
N GLU A 2 20.10 8.77 -9.33
CA GLU A 2 19.24 7.66 -9.73
C GLU A 2 17.94 7.77 -8.94
N HIS A 3 16.89 8.32 -9.55
CA HIS A 3 15.56 8.33 -8.96
C HIS A 3 15.07 6.88 -9.00
N ARG A 4 15.36 6.12 -7.95
CA ARG A 4 14.67 4.85 -7.73
C ARG A 4 13.20 5.19 -7.56
N GLU A 5 12.41 4.87 -8.57
CA GLU A 5 10.96 4.92 -8.49
C GLU A 5 10.54 4.13 -7.24
N TYR A 6 9.61 4.70 -6.47
CA TYR A 6 9.09 4.04 -5.28
C TYR A 6 8.33 2.79 -5.72
N LEU A 7 8.82 1.62 -5.32
CA LEU A 7 8.21 0.33 -5.61
C LEU A 7 7.61 -0.24 -4.32
N PRO A 8 6.27 -0.29 -4.18
CA PRO A 8 5.63 -0.98 -3.06
C PRO A 8 5.76 -2.50 -3.22
N ASP A 9 5.53 -3.25 -2.15
CA ASP A 9 5.51 -4.72 -2.19
C ASP A 9 4.41 -5.22 -3.15
N PHE A 10 3.21 -4.66 -3.04
CA PHE A 10 2.13 -4.92 -4.01
C PHE A 10 1.10 -3.80 -4.07
N VAL A 11 0.38 -3.74 -5.18
CA VAL A 11 -0.77 -2.87 -5.41
C VAL A 11 -1.98 -3.73 -5.73
N ALA A 12 -3.11 -3.43 -5.10
CA ALA A 12 -4.37 -4.12 -5.36
C ALA A 12 -5.46 -3.12 -5.76
N GLU A 13 -6.09 -3.35 -6.90
CA GLU A 13 -7.19 -2.51 -7.39
C GLU A 13 -8.54 -3.11 -6.97
N PHE A 14 -9.38 -2.28 -6.35
CA PHE A 14 -10.76 -2.58 -5.97
C PHE A 14 -11.71 -1.77 -6.86
N GLU A 15 -13.01 -1.99 -6.73
CA GLU A 15 -14.03 -1.25 -7.47
C GLU A 15 -13.94 0.27 -7.24
N ASP A 16 -13.69 0.69 -5.99
CA ASP A 16 -13.73 2.09 -5.56
C ASP A 16 -12.35 2.73 -5.30
N ARG A 17 -11.29 1.93 -5.19
CA ARG A 17 -9.96 2.40 -4.75
C ARG A 17 -8.81 1.54 -5.23
N ILE A 18 -7.60 2.08 -5.13
CA ILE A 18 -6.33 1.38 -5.30
C ILE A 18 -5.66 1.30 -3.92
N LEU A 19 -5.28 0.10 -3.49
CA LEU A 19 -4.49 -0.12 -2.29
C LEU A 19 -3.00 -0.22 -2.66
N MET A 20 -2.18 0.61 -2.02
CA MET A 20 -0.73 0.46 -1.99
C MET A 20 -0.34 -0.20 -0.68
N VAL A 21 0.25 -1.40 -0.74
CA VAL A 21 0.48 -2.23 0.44
C VAL A 21 1.96 -2.51 0.63
N GLU A 22 2.42 -2.38 1.87
CA GLU A 22 3.76 -2.74 2.34
C GLU A 22 3.65 -3.73 3.50
N THR A 23 4.61 -4.66 3.55
CA THR A 23 4.72 -5.66 4.59
C THR A 23 5.99 -5.47 5.42
N LYS A 24 5.89 -5.71 6.73
CA LYS A 24 7.03 -5.64 7.65
C LYS A 24 7.07 -6.76 8.68
N ALA A 25 8.25 -6.99 9.26
CA ALA A 25 8.36 -7.88 10.39
C ALA A 25 7.48 -7.37 11.55
N ARG A 26 6.81 -8.25 12.29
CA ARG A 26 5.89 -7.81 13.36
C ARG A 26 6.59 -6.93 14.41
N ASN A 27 7.82 -7.28 14.74
CA ASN A 27 8.68 -6.51 15.65
C ASN A 27 9.13 -5.14 15.07
N GLU A 28 8.99 -4.91 13.76
CA GLU A 28 9.34 -3.64 13.10
C GLU A 28 8.13 -2.69 12.95
N MET A 29 6.91 -3.12 13.29
CA MET A 29 5.70 -2.31 13.09
C MET A 29 5.69 -0.99 13.88
N THR A 30 6.52 -0.90 14.92
CA THR A 30 6.72 0.32 15.73
C THR A 30 8.11 0.91 15.57
N ASP A 31 8.92 0.39 14.65
CA ASP A 31 10.24 0.94 14.35
C ASP A 31 10.11 2.35 13.75
N ALA A 32 10.92 3.30 14.23
CA ALA A 32 10.80 4.70 13.86
C ALA A 32 11.06 4.94 12.37
N ILE A 33 11.94 4.17 11.73
CA ILE A 33 12.22 4.29 10.30
C ILE A 33 11.05 3.72 9.49
N VAL A 34 10.46 2.61 9.95
CA VAL A 34 9.25 2.05 9.32
C VAL A 34 8.08 3.04 9.40
N LEU A 35 7.86 3.66 10.55
CA LEU A 35 6.81 4.66 10.72
C LEU A 35 7.03 5.90 9.85
N ALA A 36 8.27 6.41 9.77
CA ALA A 36 8.60 7.55 8.91
C ALA A 36 8.38 7.23 7.41
N LYS A 37 8.69 6.01 6.97
CA LYS A 37 8.39 5.55 5.61
C LYS A 37 6.90 5.43 5.35
N LYS A 38 6.14 4.90 6.32
CA LYS A 38 4.68 4.86 6.27
C LYS A 38 4.09 6.25 6.10
N GLU A 39 4.52 7.24 6.88
CA GLU A 39 4.01 8.62 6.77
C GLU A 39 4.28 9.22 5.38
N ALA A 40 5.46 8.96 4.81
CA ALA A 40 5.79 9.39 3.46
C ALA A 40 4.87 8.73 2.40
N ALA A 41 4.59 7.43 2.55
CA ALA A 41 3.72 6.69 1.65
C ALA A 41 2.23 7.11 1.78
N GLU A 42 1.76 7.40 2.99
CA GLU A 42 0.43 7.95 3.24
C GLU A 42 0.26 9.32 2.56
N LYS A 43 1.26 10.20 2.70
CA LYS A 43 1.26 11.51 2.03
C LYS A 43 1.28 11.36 0.51
N TRP A 44 2.05 10.42 -0.01
CA TRP A 44 2.07 10.12 -1.44
C TRP A 44 0.68 9.66 -1.91
N CYS A 45 0.04 8.72 -1.22
CA CYS A 45 -1.31 8.24 -1.56
C CYS A 45 -2.35 9.35 -1.51
N GLN A 46 -2.24 10.28 -0.55
CA GLN A 46 -3.11 11.45 -0.51
C GLN A 46 -2.95 12.31 -1.78
N GLN A 47 -1.72 12.68 -2.13
CA GLN A 47 -1.43 13.51 -3.31
C GLN A 47 -1.84 12.81 -4.62
N ALA A 48 -1.57 11.51 -4.71
CA ALA A 48 -1.97 10.67 -5.84
C ALA A 48 -3.50 10.62 -5.96
N SER A 49 -4.23 10.48 -4.84
CA SER A 49 -5.69 10.52 -4.82
C SER A 49 -6.24 11.87 -5.28
N GLU A 50 -5.70 12.97 -4.75
CA GLU A 50 -6.13 14.32 -5.13
C GLU A 50 -5.97 14.58 -6.63
N HIS A 51 -4.90 14.06 -7.23
CA HIS A 51 -4.70 14.13 -8.67
C HIS A 51 -5.62 13.17 -9.43
N ALA A 52 -5.70 11.90 -9.02
CA ALA A 52 -6.47 10.86 -9.69
C ALA A 52 -7.97 11.19 -9.74
N LEU A 53 -8.54 11.63 -8.61
CA LEU A 53 -9.96 11.97 -8.51
C LEU A 53 -10.35 13.14 -9.41
N LYS A 54 -9.46 14.13 -9.60
CA LYS A 54 -9.68 15.24 -10.54
C LYS A 54 -9.82 14.78 -11.99
N HIS A 55 -9.31 13.60 -12.31
CA HIS A 55 -9.33 13.01 -13.65
C HIS A 55 -10.25 11.78 -13.75
N GLY A 56 -11.14 11.58 -12.76
CA GLY A 56 -12.10 10.46 -12.74
C GLY A 56 -11.48 9.08 -12.47
N ALA A 57 -10.23 9.03 -12.01
CA ALA A 57 -9.57 7.80 -11.58
C ALA A 57 -9.82 7.53 -10.08
N LYS A 58 -9.47 6.33 -9.64
CA LYS A 58 -9.70 5.85 -8.26
C LYS A 58 -8.76 6.49 -7.25
N ALA A 59 -9.22 6.62 -6.00
CA ALA A 59 -8.40 7.08 -4.89
C ALA A 59 -7.36 6.01 -4.50
N TRP A 60 -6.19 6.46 -4.05
CA TRP A 60 -5.11 5.64 -3.52
C TRP A 60 -5.15 5.60 -2.00
N VAL A 61 -4.97 4.41 -1.42
CA VAL A 61 -4.96 4.20 0.03
C VAL A 61 -3.75 3.36 0.42
N TYR A 62 -2.98 3.83 1.38
CA TYR A 62 -1.82 3.12 1.91
C TYR A 62 -2.21 2.11 2.99
N LYS A 63 -1.54 0.95 3.03
CA LYS A 63 -1.61 -0.03 4.11
C LYS A 63 -0.23 -0.59 4.46
N LEU A 64 0.15 -0.46 5.73
CA LEU A 64 1.27 -1.20 6.33
C LEU A 64 0.69 -2.40 7.09
N ILE A 65 1.11 -3.60 6.72
CA ILE A 65 0.62 -4.86 7.29
C ILE A 65 1.82 -5.62 7.84
N ALA A 66 1.68 -6.29 8.99
CA ALA A 66 2.75 -7.21 9.39
C ALA A 66 2.69 -8.46 8.51
N HIS A 67 3.84 -8.96 8.07
CA HIS A 67 3.93 -10.14 7.21
C HIS A 67 3.17 -11.37 7.78
N ASP A 68 3.10 -11.52 9.10
CA ASP A 68 2.40 -12.62 9.77
C ASP A 68 0.87 -12.53 9.72
N GLN A 69 0.33 -11.40 9.25
CA GLN A 69 -1.10 -11.22 8.95
C GLN A 69 -1.42 -11.47 7.48
N VAL A 70 -0.41 -11.63 6.62
CA VAL A 70 -0.61 -12.03 5.22
C VAL A 70 -0.83 -13.54 5.21
N GLN A 71 -2.08 -13.93 5.07
CA GLN A 71 -2.48 -15.34 4.98
C GLN A 71 -2.81 -15.67 3.53
N GLU A 72 -2.48 -16.88 3.10
CA GLU A 72 -3.01 -17.41 1.85
C GLU A 72 -4.54 -17.51 1.97
N GLN A 73 -5.25 -16.84 1.08
CA GLN A 73 -6.69 -17.07 0.96
C GLN A 73 -6.89 -18.42 0.26
N MET A 74 -7.34 -19.44 1.00
CA MET A 74 -7.82 -20.69 0.41
C MET A 74 -9.17 -20.43 -0.28
N ALA A 75 -9.13 -19.98 -1.52
CA ALA A 75 -10.28 -20.07 -2.42
C ALA A 75 -9.84 -20.81 -3.68
N VAL A 76 -9.70 -22.14 -3.55
CA VAL A 76 -9.96 -23.03 -4.68
C VAL A 76 -11.38 -23.51 -4.50
N LEU A 77 -12.34 -22.76 -5.02
CA LEU A 77 -13.64 -23.31 -5.33
C LEU A 77 -13.72 -23.36 -6.85
N ASP A 78 -13.12 -24.42 -7.39
CA ASP A 78 -13.49 -24.93 -8.70
C ASP A 78 -14.98 -25.34 -8.61
N PHE A 79 -15.82 -24.71 -9.42
CA PHE A 79 -17.15 -25.21 -9.77
C PHE A 79 -17.19 -25.45 -11.28
#